data_AF-A0A8J5RNI5-F1
#
_entry.id   AF-A0A8J5RNI5-F1
#
_cell.length_a   1.000
_cell.length_b   1.000
_cell.length_c   1.000
_cell.angle_alpha   90.00
_cell.angle_beta   90.00
_cell.angle_gamma   90.00
#
_symmetry.space_group_name_H-M   'P 1'
#
loop_
_entity.id
_entity.type
_entity.pdbx_description
1 polymer ?
#
loop_
_entity_poly.entity_id
_entity_poly.type
_entity_poly.pdbx_seq_one_letter_code
_entity_poly.pdbx_strand_id
1 'polypeptide(L)'
;MELAAGTGVARQRAAPLAAGLLRGRGRRVSGGIGWARRAASPGLSLSPVARRAASSAGGHFLPRHAVRSGGGDGEFRSEDAASDQSFPTRLAPSYDANDAAAARSDEDHPGAIKKELVNLALPAIVGQAIDPVAQLLETAYIGRLGPVELASAAVGVSVFNIISKLFNIPLLSITTSFVAEDVSRQDSSQFTSEENISSETGGRKRLPSISSALLLAAAIGVIEASALILGSEILLRLMGVSHASTMHDPAKLFLSLRALGAPAVVVSLAIQGIFRGLKDTKTPLLYSGLGNIAAVVLLPFFVYSLNLGLNGAAIATIISQYLGMFLLLWSLSKRAVLLPPKIEDLDFVGYMKSGGMLLGRTLSVLITMTLGAAMAARQGTLAMAAHQICLQVWLAVSLLSDALAVSAQALIASSYAKLDYEKVKEVTYFVLKTGVFVGVALGLVLFASFGRLAELFSKDPIVLQIVGSGVLFVSASQPINALAFIFDGLHFGVSDFSYSASSMITVGAISSLFLLYAPKFFGLPGVWAGLALFMSLRMTAGFLRLGWRAGPWWFLHQKEPEPEYKLHSSTC
;
A
#
# COMPACT_ATOMS: atom_id res chain seq x y z
N MET A 1 -4.68 -18.73 61.18
CA MET A 1 -3.78 -17.70 61.75
C MET A 1 -3.81 -16.53 60.79
N GLU A 2 -4.83 -15.67 60.75
CA GLU A 2 -5.59 -14.99 61.81
C GLU A 2 -4.79 -13.91 62.57
N LEU A 3 -5.46 -12.77 62.81
CA LEU A 3 -5.06 -11.46 63.38
C LEU A 3 -4.75 -10.39 62.31
N ALA A 4 -5.60 -9.42 61.93
CA ALA A 4 -6.78 -8.74 62.50
C ALA A 4 -6.52 -7.78 63.69
N ALA A 5 -6.58 -6.46 63.40
CA ALA A 5 -7.12 -5.32 64.17
C ALA A 5 -6.76 -4.02 63.39
N GLY A 6 -7.64 -3.11 62.94
CA GLY A 6 -8.74 -2.38 63.62
C GLY A 6 -8.20 -1.01 64.09
N THR A 7 -8.80 0.18 63.97
CA THR A 7 -10.14 0.71 63.60
C THR A 7 -10.11 2.25 63.65
N GLY A 8 -11.08 2.94 63.00
CA GLY A 8 -11.53 4.32 63.31
C GLY A 8 -11.82 5.14 62.05
N VAL A 9 -13.01 5.14 61.43
CA VAL A 9 -14.34 5.69 61.80
C VAL A 9 -14.37 7.20 62.02
N ALA A 10 -14.93 7.94 61.04
CA ALA A 10 -15.85 9.05 61.27
C ALA A 10 -16.87 9.10 60.12
N ARG A 11 -18.15 9.09 60.48
CA ARG A 11 -19.33 9.01 59.62
C ARG A 11 -20.22 10.20 60.01
N GLN A 12 -20.73 10.98 59.07
CA GLN A 12 -21.97 11.74 59.29
C GLN A 12 -22.77 11.91 57.98
N ARG A 13 -24.02 11.42 58.04
CA ARG A 13 -25.16 11.59 57.11
C ARG A 13 -25.70 13.04 57.27
N ALA A 14 -26.61 13.65 56.51
CA ALA A 14 -27.73 13.22 55.67
C ALA A 14 -28.22 14.43 54.81
N ALA A 15 -29.05 14.15 53.80
CA ALA A 15 -29.76 15.06 52.87
C ALA A 15 -31.03 15.72 53.50
N PRO A 16 -32.09 16.17 52.77
CA PRO A 16 -32.30 16.97 51.53
C PRO A 16 -33.35 18.12 51.75
N LEU A 17 -33.95 18.66 50.65
CA LEU A 17 -35.16 19.53 50.50
C LEU A 17 -34.86 21.03 50.26
N ALA A 18 -35.67 21.85 49.58
CA ALA A 18 -36.67 21.75 48.51
C ALA A 18 -37.22 23.19 48.28
N ALA A 19 -37.67 23.46 47.04
CA ALA A 19 -38.82 24.30 46.67
C ALA A 19 -38.81 25.84 46.82
N GLY A 20 -39.36 26.49 45.77
CA GLY A 20 -39.95 27.84 45.78
C GLY A 20 -39.55 28.68 44.56
N LEU A 21 -40.19 28.53 43.37
CA LEU A 21 -41.39 29.29 42.90
C LEU A 21 -41.10 30.79 42.69
N LEU A 22 -41.50 31.53 41.64
CA LEU A 22 -42.53 31.46 40.60
C LEU A 22 -42.34 32.73 39.74
N ARG A 23 -42.42 32.74 38.41
CA ARG A 23 -43.55 33.15 37.53
C ARG A 23 -42.90 33.51 36.18
N GLY A 24 -43.43 33.22 35.00
CA GLY A 24 -44.72 32.69 34.61
C GLY A 24 -45.23 33.44 33.36
N ARG A 25 -45.55 32.68 32.30
CA ARG A 25 -46.55 32.88 31.21
C ARG A 25 -45.94 32.29 29.93
N GLY A 26 -46.42 31.16 29.42
CA GLY A 26 -47.78 30.90 28.89
C GLY A 26 -47.65 30.87 27.36
N ARG A 27 -48.20 29.95 26.58
CA ARG A 27 -49.29 28.99 26.72
C ARG A 27 -49.17 27.96 25.57
N ARG A 28 -49.52 26.70 25.89
CA ARG A 28 -50.38 25.73 25.15
C ARG A 28 -49.96 25.24 23.75
N VAL A 29 -49.70 23.93 23.58
CA VAL A 29 -50.66 22.78 23.33
C VAL A 29 -51.14 22.82 21.87
N SER A 30 -51.21 21.76 21.06
CA SER A 30 -50.97 20.30 21.13
C SER A 30 -51.29 19.74 19.73
N GLY A 31 -50.82 18.53 19.43
CA GLY A 31 -51.32 17.67 18.33
C GLY A 31 -50.44 17.74 17.08
N GLY A 32 -49.91 16.66 16.50
CA GLY A 32 -50.32 15.25 16.52
C GLY A 32 -50.98 14.90 15.18
N ILE A 33 -50.49 13.82 14.53
CA ILE A 33 -50.99 13.18 13.28
C ILE A 33 -50.47 13.90 12.01
N GLY A 34 -49.90 13.27 10.97
CA GLY A 34 -49.90 11.89 10.49
C GLY A 34 -50.44 11.87 9.05
N TRP A 35 -49.74 11.16 8.15
CA TRP A 35 -50.17 10.65 6.82
C TRP A 35 -49.92 11.48 5.53
N ALA A 36 -48.94 10.99 4.77
CA ALA A 36 -49.03 10.36 3.44
C ALA A 36 -49.84 10.97 2.26
N ARG A 37 -49.09 11.08 1.13
CA ARG A 37 -49.42 10.80 -0.30
C ARG A 37 -50.18 11.82 -1.19
N ARG A 38 -49.46 12.15 -2.29
CA ARG A 38 -49.85 12.26 -3.72
C ARG A 38 -50.57 13.52 -4.26
N ALA A 39 -49.89 14.23 -5.16
CA ALA A 39 -50.33 14.66 -6.52
C ALA A 39 -49.11 15.34 -7.20
N ALA A 40 -48.57 14.82 -8.31
CA ALA A 40 -48.89 15.18 -9.70
C ALA A 40 -48.61 16.67 -10.08
N SER A 41 -47.53 16.83 -10.86
CA SER A 41 -46.94 17.93 -11.69
C SER A 41 -47.84 19.07 -12.20
N PRO A 42 -47.33 20.26 -12.67
CA PRO A 42 -46.10 20.43 -13.49
C PRO A 42 -45.24 21.72 -13.30
N GLY A 43 -44.04 21.68 -13.89
CA GLY A 43 -43.39 22.84 -14.51
C GLY A 43 -42.41 23.65 -13.66
N LEU A 44 -41.10 23.35 -13.80
CA LEU A 44 -40.03 24.36 -13.79
C LEU A 44 -38.75 23.78 -14.40
N SER A 45 -38.18 24.57 -15.30
CA SER A 45 -37.05 24.25 -16.17
C SER A 45 -35.74 24.04 -15.39
N LEU A 46 -34.97 23.02 -15.80
CA LEU A 46 -33.60 22.79 -15.31
C LEU A 46 -32.58 22.98 -16.45
N SER A 47 -31.44 23.57 -16.07
CA SER A 47 -30.36 24.08 -16.91
C SER A 47 -29.52 22.99 -17.59
N PRO A 48 -28.71 23.33 -18.63
CA PRO A 48 -28.05 22.35 -19.52
C PRO A 48 -27.03 21.41 -18.87
N VAL A 49 -26.60 21.68 -17.63
CA VAL A 49 -25.59 20.88 -16.91
C VAL A 49 -26.18 19.58 -16.33
N ALA A 50 -27.49 19.53 -16.08
CA ALA A 50 -28.17 18.32 -15.58
C ALA A 50 -28.47 17.27 -16.67
N ARG A 51 -28.34 17.62 -17.96
CA ARG A 51 -28.58 16.70 -19.08
C ARG A 51 -27.38 15.81 -19.44
N ARG A 52 -26.16 16.15 -19.01
CA ARG A 52 -24.95 15.33 -19.25
C ARG A 52 -24.64 14.30 -18.17
N ALA A 53 -25.23 14.43 -16.98
CA ALA A 53 -24.99 13.48 -15.88
C ALA A 53 -25.90 12.23 -15.96
N ALA A 54 -27.02 12.29 -16.69
CA ALA A 54 -27.99 11.19 -16.78
C ALA A 54 -27.78 10.24 -17.98
N SER A 55 -26.77 10.48 -18.84
CA SER A 55 -26.48 9.61 -20.00
C SER A 55 -25.18 8.81 -19.88
N SER A 56 -24.50 8.82 -18.72
CA SER A 56 -23.26 8.04 -18.50
C SER A 56 -23.41 6.89 -17.49
N ALA A 57 -24.62 6.65 -16.99
CA ALA A 57 -24.93 5.52 -16.12
C ALA A 57 -25.78 4.50 -16.89
N GLY A 58 -25.14 3.69 -17.73
CA GLY A 58 -25.80 2.59 -18.43
C GLY A 58 -25.09 2.25 -19.73
N GLY A 59 -24.21 1.26 -19.72
CA GLY A 59 -23.60 0.76 -20.95
C GLY A 59 -22.33 -0.04 -20.69
N HIS A 60 -22.50 -1.37 -20.58
CA HIS A 60 -21.43 -2.34 -20.74
C HIS A 60 -20.66 -2.08 -22.05
N PHE A 61 -19.36 -1.83 -21.96
CA PHE A 61 -18.47 -1.72 -23.12
C PHE A 61 -18.10 -3.13 -23.60
N LEU A 62 -18.76 -3.58 -24.67
CA LEU A 62 -18.28 -4.63 -25.57
C LEU A 62 -17.81 -3.95 -26.86
N PRO A 63 -16.63 -4.27 -27.42
CA PRO A 63 -16.20 -3.70 -28.70
C PRO A 63 -16.87 -4.47 -29.86
N ARG A 64 -17.73 -3.79 -30.62
CA ARG A 64 -18.25 -4.31 -31.91
C ARG A 64 -17.53 -3.62 -33.07
N HIS A 65 -16.74 -4.39 -33.82
CA HIS A 65 -16.43 -4.14 -35.22
C HIS A 65 -17.53 -4.76 -36.10
N ALA A 66 -18.12 -3.97 -36.98
CA ALA A 66 -18.92 -4.43 -38.13
C ALA A 66 -18.77 -3.35 -39.22
N VAL A 67 -17.95 -3.60 -40.25
CA VAL A 67 -18.38 -4.06 -41.58
C VAL A 67 -19.53 -3.21 -42.12
N ARG A 68 -19.18 -2.22 -42.97
CA ARG A 68 -20.14 -1.40 -43.71
C ARG A 68 -20.31 -2.01 -45.10
N SER A 69 -21.48 -2.58 -45.34
CA SER A 69 -21.97 -3.05 -46.64
C SER A 69 -22.18 -1.87 -47.59
N GLY A 70 -21.83 -2.08 -48.85
CA GLY A 70 -21.99 -1.14 -49.95
C GLY A 70 -23.44 -0.98 -50.42
N GLY A 71 -23.64 0.11 -51.17
CA GLY A 71 -24.89 0.49 -51.82
C GLY A 71 -24.77 1.94 -52.28
N GLY A 72 -24.50 2.16 -53.56
CA GLY A 72 -24.34 3.48 -54.14
C GLY A 72 -23.92 3.40 -55.60
N ASP A 73 -24.94 3.33 -56.46
CA ASP A 73 -24.85 3.40 -57.92
C ASP A 73 -24.22 4.71 -58.39
N GLY A 74 -23.41 4.64 -59.44
CA GLY A 74 -22.79 5.79 -60.09
C GLY A 74 -22.05 5.39 -61.36
N GLU A 75 -22.75 5.43 -62.49
CA GLU A 75 -22.23 5.45 -63.86
C GLU A 75 -21.07 6.46 -64.03
N PHE A 76 -19.96 6.05 -64.68
CA PHE A 76 -19.53 6.60 -65.98
C PHE A 76 -18.19 6.00 -66.49
N ARG A 77 -18.20 5.70 -67.80
CA ARG A 77 -17.11 5.68 -68.81
C ARG A 77 -15.86 4.81 -68.68
N SER A 78 -15.80 3.87 -69.62
CA SER A 78 -14.62 3.33 -70.29
C SER A 78 -13.81 4.42 -71.01
N GLU A 79 -12.49 4.41 -70.83
CA GLU A 79 -11.49 4.87 -71.82
C GLU A 79 -10.17 4.12 -71.58
N ASP A 80 -9.57 3.67 -72.68
CA ASP A 80 -8.37 2.84 -72.80
C ASP A 80 -7.09 3.50 -72.27
N ALA A 81 -6.14 2.72 -71.77
CA ALA A 81 -4.72 2.83 -72.13
C ALA A 81 -3.86 1.75 -71.44
N ALA A 82 -3.11 1.02 -72.26
CA ALA A 82 -2.03 0.13 -71.85
C ALA A 82 -0.85 0.90 -71.25
N SER A 83 -0.23 0.37 -70.19
CA SER A 83 1.24 0.31 -70.08
C SER A 83 1.66 -0.58 -68.92
N ASP A 84 2.37 -1.61 -69.35
CA ASP A 84 3.25 -2.54 -68.67
C ASP A 84 4.21 -1.84 -67.69
N GLN A 85 4.24 -2.28 -66.43
CA GLN A 85 5.44 -2.22 -65.58
C GLN A 85 5.33 -3.17 -64.37
N SER A 86 6.09 -4.26 -64.48
CA SER A 86 6.35 -5.31 -63.51
C SER A 86 6.94 -4.80 -62.18
N PHE A 87 6.38 -5.27 -61.05
CA PHE A 87 7.07 -5.32 -59.75
C PHE A 87 7.11 -6.78 -59.26
N PRO A 88 8.24 -7.28 -58.72
CA PRO A 88 8.39 -8.69 -58.37
C PRO A 88 7.66 -9.02 -57.07
N THR A 89 6.79 -10.03 -57.14
CA THR A 89 6.16 -10.70 -55.98
C THR A 89 7.24 -11.43 -55.17
N ARG A 90 7.60 -10.93 -53.99
CA ARG A 90 8.29 -11.75 -52.98
C ARG A 90 7.30 -12.75 -52.41
N LEU A 91 7.56 -14.04 -52.64
CA LEU A 91 6.93 -15.16 -51.93
C LEU A 91 7.05 -14.94 -50.42
N ALA A 92 5.92 -14.83 -49.72
CA ALA A 92 5.87 -14.95 -48.28
C ALA A 92 6.05 -16.44 -47.91
N PRO A 93 6.87 -16.79 -46.91
CA PRO A 93 6.99 -18.17 -46.46
C PRO A 93 5.67 -18.60 -45.80
N SER A 94 5.19 -19.78 -46.18
CA SER A 94 4.06 -20.46 -45.53
C SER A 94 4.41 -20.74 -44.07
N TYR A 95 3.87 -19.93 -43.17
CA TYR A 95 3.86 -20.26 -41.74
C TYR A 95 2.81 -21.35 -41.54
N ASP A 96 3.27 -22.57 -41.33
CA ASP A 96 2.41 -23.71 -41.01
C ASP A 96 1.65 -23.42 -39.72
N ALA A 97 0.32 -23.39 -39.82
CA ALA A 97 -0.58 -23.15 -38.68
C ALA A 97 -0.41 -24.20 -37.57
N ASN A 98 0.18 -25.36 -37.88
CA ASN A 98 0.52 -26.40 -36.92
C ASN A 98 1.70 -26.02 -36.00
N ASP A 99 2.69 -25.25 -36.46
CA ASP A 99 3.80 -24.81 -35.62
C ASP A 99 3.38 -23.70 -34.66
N ALA A 100 2.46 -22.83 -35.09
CA ALA A 100 1.85 -21.83 -34.21
C ALA A 100 0.88 -22.44 -33.18
N ALA A 101 0.28 -23.59 -33.49
CA ALA A 101 -0.55 -24.36 -32.55
C ALA A 101 0.29 -25.18 -31.57
N ALA A 102 1.40 -25.77 -32.03
CA ALA A 102 2.37 -26.47 -31.18
C ALA A 102 3.07 -25.50 -30.20
N ALA A 103 3.47 -24.31 -30.66
CA ALA A 103 4.04 -23.27 -29.81
C ALA A 103 3.05 -22.72 -28.76
N ARG A 104 1.74 -22.67 -29.08
CA ARG A 104 0.69 -22.34 -28.10
C ARG A 104 0.45 -23.46 -27.09
N SER A 105 0.60 -24.72 -27.49
CA SER A 105 0.42 -25.86 -26.59
C SER A 105 1.53 -26.00 -25.54
N ASP A 106 2.75 -25.50 -25.82
CA ASP A 106 3.85 -25.48 -24.86
C ASP A 106 3.73 -24.36 -23.79
N GLU A 107 3.02 -23.26 -24.10
CA GLU A 107 2.78 -22.17 -23.14
C GLU A 107 1.64 -22.46 -22.14
N ASP A 108 0.75 -23.41 -22.45
CA ASP A 108 -0.45 -23.76 -21.66
C ASP A 108 -0.25 -24.89 -20.64
N HIS A 109 0.99 -25.33 -20.40
CA HIS A 109 1.25 -26.37 -19.41
C HIS A 109 1.31 -25.79 -17.98
N PRO A 110 0.78 -26.49 -16.95
CA PRO A 110 0.89 -26.07 -15.54
C PRO A 110 2.33 -25.86 -15.04
N GLY A 111 3.33 -26.41 -15.76
CA GLY A 111 4.75 -26.15 -15.54
C GLY A 111 5.23 -24.78 -16.03
N ALA A 112 4.63 -24.24 -17.09
CA ALA A 112 4.95 -22.94 -17.67
C ALA A 112 4.54 -21.80 -16.72
N ILE A 113 3.33 -21.83 -16.16
CA ILE A 113 2.86 -20.83 -15.18
C ILE A 113 3.73 -20.84 -13.92
N LYS A 114 4.12 -22.03 -13.43
CA LYS A 114 5.04 -22.14 -12.29
C LYS A 114 6.38 -21.48 -12.56
N LYS A 115 6.97 -21.76 -13.73
CA LYS A 115 8.27 -21.22 -14.13
C LYS A 115 8.18 -19.70 -14.34
N GLU A 116 7.11 -19.21 -14.95
CA GLU A 116 6.85 -17.79 -15.16
C GLU A 116 6.69 -17.06 -13.81
N LEU A 117 5.88 -17.60 -12.90
CA LEU A 117 5.70 -17.03 -11.57
C LEU A 117 7.00 -17.00 -10.76
N VAL A 118 7.79 -18.08 -10.77
CA VAL A 118 9.08 -18.13 -10.06
C VAL A 118 10.07 -17.13 -10.63
N ASN A 119 10.13 -17.00 -11.96
CA ASN A 119 11.01 -16.03 -12.62
C ASN A 119 10.63 -14.57 -12.32
N LEU A 120 9.36 -14.29 -12.01
CA LEU A 120 8.90 -12.97 -11.57
C LEU A 120 9.06 -12.76 -10.06
N ALA A 121 8.81 -13.79 -9.26
CA ALA A 121 8.85 -13.72 -7.80
C ALA A 121 10.28 -13.60 -7.29
N LEU A 122 11.24 -14.33 -7.86
CA LEU A 122 12.60 -14.33 -7.33
C LEU A 122 13.28 -12.94 -7.37
N PRO A 123 13.26 -12.19 -8.49
CA PRO A 123 13.77 -10.82 -8.51
C PRO A 123 12.97 -9.87 -7.61
N ALA A 124 11.65 -10.06 -7.51
CA ALA A 124 10.79 -9.25 -6.65
C ALA A 124 11.10 -9.49 -5.16
N ILE A 125 11.40 -10.72 -4.75
CA ILE A 125 11.83 -11.07 -3.40
C ILE A 125 13.16 -10.37 -3.09
N VAL A 126 14.16 -10.52 -3.96
CA VAL A 126 15.49 -9.92 -3.74
C VAL A 126 15.40 -8.40 -3.65
N GLY A 127 14.65 -7.78 -4.57
CA GLY A 127 14.48 -6.33 -4.59
C GLY A 127 13.76 -5.78 -3.36
N GLN A 128 12.75 -6.51 -2.84
CA GLN A 128 11.98 -6.07 -1.68
C GLN A 128 12.66 -6.44 -0.35
N ALA A 129 13.47 -7.49 -0.30
CA ALA A 129 14.08 -7.99 0.94
C ALA A 129 15.12 -7.04 1.54
N ILE A 130 15.72 -6.14 0.75
CA ILE A 130 16.76 -5.21 1.22
C ILE A 130 16.25 -4.38 2.41
N ASP A 131 15.05 -3.83 2.30
CA ASP A 131 14.52 -2.90 3.30
C ASP A 131 14.19 -3.61 4.63
N PRO A 132 13.45 -4.73 4.66
CA PRO A 132 13.17 -5.40 5.94
C PRO A 132 14.41 -6.04 6.56
N VAL A 133 15.39 -6.50 5.76
CA VAL A 133 16.66 -6.99 6.31
C VAL A 133 17.41 -5.84 7.00
N ALA A 134 17.46 -4.66 6.38
CA ALA A 134 18.05 -3.49 7.02
C ALA A 134 17.35 -3.13 8.35
N GLN A 135 16.02 -3.17 8.37
CA GLN A 135 15.24 -2.89 9.58
C GLN A 135 15.38 -3.98 10.66
N LEU A 136 15.51 -5.25 10.29
CA LEU A 136 15.82 -6.34 11.22
C LEU A 136 17.17 -6.11 11.90
N LEU A 137 18.19 -5.77 11.10
CA LEU A 137 19.52 -5.45 11.62
C LEU A 137 19.47 -4.22 12.53
N GLU A 138 18.77 -3.15 12.13
CA GLU A 138 18.59 -1.95 12.95
C GLU A 138 17.96 -2.29 14.30
N THR A 139 16.87 -3.06 14.28
CA THR A 139 16.18 -3.51 15.49
C THR A 139 17.09 -4.38 16.37
N ALA A 140 17.91 -5.26 15.77
CA ALA A 140 18.82 -6.12 16.51
C ALA A 140 19.96 -5.33 17.18
N TYR A 141 20.53 -4.37 16.47
CA TYR A 141 21.59 -3.52 17.00
C TYR A 141 21.10 -2.61 18.13
N ILE A 142 19.93 -1.98 17.96
CA ILE A 142 19.31 -1.17 19.01
C ILE A 142 18.89 -2.06 20.19
N GLY A 143 18.32 -3.24 19.93
CA GLY A 143 17.89 -4.18 20.95
C GLY A 143 19.02 -4.69 21.86
N ARG A 144 20.26 -4.71 21.36
CA ARG A 144 21.45 -5.03 22.15
C ARG A 144 21.95 -3.91 23.04
N LEU A 145 21.51 -2.67 22.84
CA LEU A 145 21.80 -1.57 23.78
C LEU A 145 21.00 -1.75 25.07
N GLY A 146 19.73 -2.11 24.93
CA GLY A 146 18.86 -2.37 26.05
C GLY A 146 17.37 -2.30 25.69
N PRO A 147 16.50 -2.73 26.61
CA PRO A 147 15.06 -2.70 26.40
C PRO A 147 14.49 -1.28 26.28
N VAL A 148 15.07 -0.32 27.01
CA VAL A 148 14.60 1.07 27.00
C VAL A 148 14.84 1.69 25.63
N GLU A 149 16.05 1.52 25.11
CA GLU A 149 16.50 2.04 23.81
C GLU A 149 15.65 1.46 22.68
N LEU A 150 15.40 0.15 22.71
CA LEU A 150 14.58 -0.53 21.72
C LEU A 150 13.12 -0.07 21.75
N ALA A 151 12.52 0.03 22.93
CA ALA A 151 11.16 0.53 23.09
C ALA A 151 11.05 2.00 22.64
N SER A 152 12.01 2.84 23.02
CA SER A 152 12.08 4.24 22.61
C SER A 152 12.20 4.40 21.10
N ALA A 153 13.08 3.64 20.46
CA ALA A 153 13.21 3.62 19.00
C ALA A 153 11.92 3.16 18.33
N ALA A 154 11.29 2.09 18.82
CA ALA A 154 10.06 1.54 18.27
C ALA A 154 8.91 2.55 18.26
N VAL A 155 8.71 3.27 19.37
CA VAL A 155 7.71 4.34 19.44
C VAL A 155 8.06 5.49 18.50
N GLY A 156 9.32 5.93 18.50
CA GLY A 156 9.78 7.01 17.62
C GLY A 156 9.61 6.68 16.14
N VAL A 157 10.00 5.48 15.71
CA VAL A 157 9.80 4.99 14.34
C VAL A 157 8.32 4.88 13.98
N SER A 158 7.47 4.42 14.91
CA SER A 158 6.02 4.33 14.67
C SER A 158 5.40 5.70 14.43
N VAL A 159 5.75 6.69 15.26
CA VAL A 159 5.30 8.08 15.11
C VAL A 159 5.84 8.69 13.81
N PHE A 160 7.13 8.52 13.53
CA PHE A 160 7.72 8.99 12.27
C PHE A 160 6.98 8.40 11.07
N ASN A 161 6.79 7.08 11.04
CA ASN A 161 6.15 6.40 9.92
C ASN A 161 4.72 6.86 9.65
N ILE A 162 3.88 7.03 10.68
CA ILE A 162 2.49 7.48 10.47
C ILE A 162 2.44 8.92 9.96
N ILE A 163 3.24 9.82 10.52
CA ILE A 163 3.29 11.23 10.13
C ILE A 163 3.89 11.35 8.73
N SER A 164 5.06 10.75 8.48
CA SER A 164 5.70 10.75 7.17
C SER A 164 4.77 10.19 6.10
N LYS A 165 4.10 9.06 6.32
CA LYS A 165 3.19 8.52 5.30
C LYS A 165 1.93 9.36 5.10
N LEU A 166 1.43 10.05 6.13
CA LEU A 166 0.31 10.98 6.00
C LEU A 166 0.64 12.14 5.05
N PHE A 167 1.84 12.71 5.14
CA PHE A 167 2.29 13.80 4.26
C PHE A 167 2.78 13.31 2.89
N ASN A 168 3.48 12.17 2.85
CA ASN A 168 4.21 11.74 1.66
C ASN A 168 3.36 11.01 0.61
N ILE A 169 2.31 10.27 0.99
CA ILE A 169 1.52 9.53 0.00
C ILE A 169 0.76 10.47 -0.95
N PRO A 170 0.07 11.53 -0.47
CA PRO A 170 -0.54 12.52 -1.37
C PRO A 170 0.50 13.16 -2.29
N LEU A 171 1.65 13.54 -1.74
CA LEU A 171 2.74 14.16 -2.50
C LEU A 171 3.24 13.25 -3.63
N LEU A 172 3.51 11.97 -3.34
CA LEU A 172 3.92 10.97 -4.33
C LEU A 172 2.93 10.87 -5.49
N SER A 173 1.62 10.83 -5.18
CA SER A 173 0.57 10.78 -6.20
C SER A 173 0.58 12.03 -7.06
N ILE A 174 0.69 13.20 -6.44
CA ILE A 174 0.73 14.51 -7.09
C ILE A 174 1.96 14.62 -8.02
N THR A 175 3.15 14.30 -7.51
CA THR A 175 4.40 14.36 -8.28
C THR A 175 4.40 13.39 -9.47
N THR A 176 3.90 12.17 -9.29
CA THR A 176 3.85 11.17 -10.36
C THR A 176 2.93 11.63 -11.50
N SER A 177 1.75 12.16 -11.17
CA SER A 177 0.80 12.69 -12.17
C SER A 177 1.36 13.88 -12.94
N PHE A 178 1.98 14.85 -12.25
CA PHE A 178 2.56 16.04 -12.89
C PHE A 178 3.63 15.69 -13.94
N VAL A 179 4.52 14.75 -13.59
CA VAL A 179 5.60 14.35 -14.48
C VAL A 179 5.06 13.53 -15.65
N ALA A 180 4.09 12.64 -15.41
CA ALA A 180 3.47 11.87 -16.49
C ALA A 180 2.74 12.79 -17.50
N GLU A 181 2.04 13.81 -17.02
CA GLU A 181 1.36 14.80 -17.86
C GLU A 181 2.35 15.60 -18.70
N ASP A 182 3.41 16.14 -18.11
CA ASP A 182 4.43 16.90 -18.84
C ASP A 182 5.17 16.05 -19.89
N VAL A 183 5.48 14.79 -19.56
CA VAL A 183 6.08 13.85 -20.51
C VAL A 183 5.14 13.63 -21.70
N SER A 184 3.85 13.42 -21.45
CA SER A 184 2.87 13.21 -22.53
C SER A 184 2.66 14.45 -23.41
N ARG A 185 2.70 15.66 -22.83
CA ARG A 185 2.62 16.94 -23.57
C ARG A 185 3.85 17.14 -24.47
N GLN A 186 5.05 16.81 -23.98
CA GLN A 186 6.27 16.90 -24.78
C GLN A 186 6.30 15.89 -25.92
N ASP A 187 5.95 14.63 -25.66
CA ASP A 187 5.87 13.60 -26.69
C ASP A 187 4.81 13.99 -27.77
N SER A 188 3.70 14.62 -27.38
CA SER A 188 2.68 15.12 -28.32
C SER A 188 3.17 16.32 -29.15
N SER A 189 3.94 17.25 -28.54
CA SER A 189 4.52 18.39 -29.26
C SER A 189 5.63 17.99 -30.23
N GLN A 190 6.31 16.87 -29.97
CA GLN A 190 7.33 16.32 -30.86
C GLN A 190 6.70 15.69 -32.12
N PHE A 191 5.42 15.27 -32.06
CA PHE A 191 4.66 14.81 -33.22
C PHE A 191 4.05 15.95 -34.07
N THR A 192 4.02 17.18 -33.58
CA THR A 192 3.46 18.34 -34.31
C THR A 192 4.50 19.34 -34.79
N SER A 193 5.80 19.10 -34.57
CA SER A 193 6.87 20.02 -34.97
C SER A 193 7.93 19.32 -35.83
N GLU A 194 7.60 19.05 -37.09
CA GLU A 194 8.59 19.05 -38.17
C GLU A 194 8.97 20.50 -38.48
N GLU A 195 9.86 21.11 -37.68
CA GLU A 195 10.82 22.08 -38.23
C GLU A 195 11.93 22.43 -37.24
N ASN A 196 13.16 22.36 -37.77
CA ASN A 196 14.44 22.87 -37.27
C ASN A 196 15.33 21.92 -36.44
N ILE A 197 16.25 21.32 -37.20
CA ILE A 197 17.49 20.63 -36.83
C ILE A 197 18.43 21.58 -36.07
N SER A 198 18.96 21.13 -34.92
CA SER A 198 20.40 21.11 -34.56
C SER A 198 20.64 21.07 -33.05
N SER A 199 21.04 19.91 -32.52
CA SER A 199 22.20 19.74 -31.61
C SER A 199 22.20 18.32 -31.01
N GLU A 200 23.13 17.51 -31.51
CA GLU A 200 23.59 16.28 -30.87
C GLU A 200 24.27 16.59 -29.53
N THR A 201 23.49 16.67 -28.44
CA THR A 201 24.05 16.53 -27.10
C THR A 201 23.04 15.91 -26.15
N GLY A 202 23.02 14.57 -26.10
CA GLY A 202 22.51 13.77 -24.98
C GLY A 202 21.24 14.26 -24.27
N GLY A 203 20.11 14.27 -24.98
CA GLY A 203 18.74 14.03 -24.48
C GLY A 203 18.35 14.38 -23.04
N ARG A 204 18.71 15.55 -22.51
CA ARG A 204 18.17 16.00 -21.22
C ARG A 204 16.79 16.62 -21.44
N LYS A 205 15.71 15.96 -21.00
CA LYS A 205 14.36 16.55 -21.04
C LYS A 205 14.33 17.79 -20.13
N ARG A 206 13.91 18.93 -20.68
CA ARG A 206 13.76 20.20 -19.95
C ARG A 206 12.36 20.21 -19.32
N LEU A 207 12.27 19.85 -18.05
CA LEU A 207 10.99 19.72 -17.34
C LEU A 207 10.98 20.69 -16.14
N PRO A 208 10.46 21.92 -16.30
CA PRO A 208 10.35 22.91 -15.22
C PRO A 208 9.61 22.35 -13.99
N SER A 209 8.63 21.47 -14.20
CA SER A 209 7.85 20.83 -13.16
C SER A 209 8.65 19.93 -12.22
N ILE A 210 9.81 19.42 -12.65
CA ILE A 210 10.72 18.66 -11.78
C ILE A 210 11.30 19.57 -10.68
N SER A 211 11.73 20.78 -11.03
CA SER A 211 12.28 21.72 -10.04
C SER A 211 11.21 22.20 -9.06
N SER A 212 10.00 22.49 -9.55
CA SER A 212 8.85 22.84 -8.71
C SER A 212 8.48 21.71 -7.74
N ALA A 213 8.44 20.46 -8.23
CA ALA A 213 8.14 19.30 -7.40
C ALA A 213 9.21 19.04 -6.33
N LEU A 214 10.48 19.21 -6.65
CA LEU A 214 11.59 19.06 -5.69
C LEU A 214 11.58 20.17 -4.64
N LEU A 215 11.29 21.42 -5.02
CA LEU A 215 11.17 22.53 -4.08
C LEU A 215 9.98 22.33 -3.13
N LEU A 216 8.83 21.91 -3.67
CA LEU A 216 7.65 21.57 -2.86
C LEU A 216 7.95 20.41 -1.90
N ALA A 217 8.63 19.36 -2.38
CA ALA A 217 9.03 18.23 -1.54
C ALA A 217 9.99 18.64 -0.42
N ALA A 218 10.97 19.49 -0.71
CA ALA A 218 11.88 20.01 0.30
C ALA A 218 11.13 20.87 1.34
N ALA A 219 10.22 21.74 0.91
CA ALA A 219 9.41 22.56 1.81
C ALA A 219 8.51 21.70 2.72
N ILE A 220 7.80 20.71 2.15
CA ILE A 220 6.99 19.76 2.92
C ILE A 220 7.85 18.99 3.91
N GLY A 221 9.01 18.51 3.48
CA GLY A 221 9.91 17.76 4.36
C GLY A 221 10.45 18.59 5.52
N VAL A 222 10.73 19.88 5.32
CA VAL A 222 11.12 20.81 6.40
C VAL A 222 9.95 21.09 7.35
N ILE A 223 8.73 21.26 6.82
CA ILE A 223 7.51 21.40 7.63
C ILE A 223 7.27 20.14 8.46
N GLU A 224 7.41 18.95 7.85
CA GLU A 224 7.27 17.66 8.50
C GLU A 224 8.30 17.50 9.63
N ALA A 225 9.58 17.80 9.36
CA ALA A 225 10.65 17.76 10.36
C ALA A 225 10.32 18.69 11.54
N SER A 226 9.90 19.92 11.24
CA SER A 226 9.54 20.92 12.26
C SER A 226 8.33 20.46 13.09
N ALA A 227 7.30 19.91 12.44
CA ALA A 227 6.11 19.39 13.11
C ALA A 227 6.43 18.20 14.01
N LEU A 228 7.33 17.30 13.59
CA LEU A 228 7.77 16.17 14.40
C LEU A 228 8.62 16.60 15.60
N ILE A 229 9.53 17.57 15.43
CA ILE A 229 10.37 18.08 16.52
C ILE A 229 9.50 18.80 17.56
N LEU A 230 8.69 19.77 17.12
CA LEU A 230 7.85 20.59 17.99
C LEU A 230 6.69 19.78 18.59
N GLY A 231 6.14 18.83 17.83
CA GLY A 231 5.03 17.97 18.23
C GLY A 231 5.43 16.69 18.97
N SER A 232 6.73 16.38 19.08
CA SER A 232 7.26 15.14 19.66
C SER A 232 6.61 14.78 21.00
N GLU A 233 6.48 15.78 21.87
CA GLU A 233 5.84 15.69 23.19
C GLU A 233 4.38 15.21 23.12
N ILE A 234 3.57 15.84 22.25
CA ILE A 234 2.15 15.50 22.09
C ILE A 234 1.98 14.13 21.45
N LEU A 235 2.82 13.84 20.45
CA LEU A 235 2.78 12.57 19.72
C LEU A 235 3.15 11.39 20.62
N LEU A 236 4.16 11.53 21.47
CA LEU A 236 4.53 10.50 22.45
C LEU A 236 3.43 10.27 23.50
N ARG A 237 2.80 11.33 23.99
CA ARG A 237 1.63 11.21 24.89
C ARG A 237 0.46 10.49 24.22
N LEU A 238 0.22 10.75 22.92
CA LEU A 238 -0.82 10.06 22.16
C LEU A 238 -0.54 8.56 22.04
N MET A 239 0.73 8.20 21.81
CA MET A 239 1.20 6.80 21.86
C MET A 239 1.04 6.19 23.25
N GLY A 240 0.81 6.99 24.30
CA GLY A 240 0.63 6.55 25.67
C GLY A 240 1.92 6.46 26.47
N VAL A 241 2.97 7.14 26.01
CA VAL A 241 4.23 7.28 26.74
C VAL A 241 4.11 8.48 27.68
N SER A 242 3.98 8.22 28.98
CA SER A 242 3.92 9.26 30.00
C SER A 242 5.32 9.76 30.38
N HIS A 243 5.42 10.95 30.98
CA HIS A 243 6.68 11.51 31.52
C HIS A 243 7.34 10.61 32.56
N ALA A 244 6.54 9.80 33.27
CA ALA A 244 7.06 8.87 34.27
C ALA A 244 7.66 7.60 33.64
N SER A 245 7.48 7.39 32.33
CA SER A 245 8.03 6.22 31.64
C SER A 245 9.52 6.41 31.39
N THR A 246 10.31 5.36 31.66
CA THR A 246 11.76 5.35 31.40
C THR A 246 12.10 5.53 29.92
N MET A 247 11.16 5.27 29.01
CA MET A 247 11.37 5.40 27.57
C MET A 247 10.99 6.78 27.01
N HIS A 248 10.43 7.69 27.82
CA HIS A 248 9.94 8.99 27.35
C HIS A 248 11.05 9.88 26.79
N ASP A 249 12.08 10.18 27.59
CA ASP A 249 13.13 11.10 27.19
C ASP A 249 14.00 10.55 26.04
N PRO A 250 14.42 9.26 26.06
CA PRO A 250 15.14 8.70 24.93
C PRO A 250 14.29 8.63 23.65
N ALA A 251 12.97 8.37 23.76
CA ALA A 251 12.08 8.36 22.59
C ALA A 251 11.92 9.76 21.99
N LYS A 252 11.81 10.79 22.84
CA LYS A 252 11.70 12.18 22.41
C LYS A 252 12.96 12.65 21.68
N LEU A 253 14.12 12.35 22.24
CA LEU A 253 15.40 12.67 21.61
C LEU A 253 15.57 11.92 20.29
N PHE A 254 15.32 10.61 20.30
CA PHE A 254 15.41 9.78 19.09
C PHE A 254 14.46 10.29 17.99
N LEU A 255 13.19 10.56 18.31
CA LEU A 255 12.21 11.08 17.36
C LEU A 255 12.63 12.45 16.80
N SER A 256 13.13 13.34 17.66
CA SER A 256 13.56 14.68 17.26
C SER A 256 14.78 14.63 16.34
N LEU A 257 15.76 13.76 16.64
CA LEU A 257 16.88 13.52 15.73
C LEU A 257 16.38 12.93 14.41
N ARG A 258 15.57 11.87 14.49
CA ARG A 258 15.06 11.15 13.32
C ARG A 258 14.26 12.03 12.37
N ALA A 259 13.55 13.02 12.91
CA ALA A 259 12.81 14.03 12.16
C ALA A 259 13.69 14.85 11.22
N LEU A 260 14.98 15.05 11.53
CA LEU A 260 15.93 15.71 10.63
C LEU A 260 16.18 14.91 9.33
N GLY A 261 15.84 13.63 9.30
CA GLY A 261 15.85 12.81 8.09
C GLY A 261 14.60 12.97 7.21
N ALA A 262 13.52 13.57 7.71
CA ALA A 262 12.27 13.74 6.95
C ALA A 262 12.47 14.45 5.61
N PRO A 263 13.23 15.58 5.51
CA PRO A 263 13.46 16.25 4.23
C PRO A 263 14.09 15.33 3.18
N ALA A 264 15.06 14.52 3.58
CA ALA A 264 15.70 13.56 2.68
C ALA A 264 14.73 12.48 2.19
N VAL A 265 13.88 11.98 3.08
CA VAL A 265 12.83 11.00 2.73
C VAL A 265 11.83 11.59 1.75
N VAL A 266 11.28 12.78 2.02
CA VAL A 266 10.26 13.43 1.18
C VAL A 266 10.81 13.73 -0.22
N VAL A 267 12.02 14.29 -0.31
CA VAL A 267 12.69 14.57 -1.58
C VAL A 267 12.97 13.28 -2.35
N SER A 268 13.47 12.23 -1.67
CA SER A 268 13.71 10.92 -2.30
C SER A 268 12.42 10.32 -2.85
N LEU A 269 11.30 10.48 -2.15
CA LEU A 269 9.98 10.01 -2.60
C LEU A 269 9.51 10.79 -3.83
N ALA A 270 9.68 12.11 -3.86
CA ALA A 270 9.37 12.92 -5.04
C ALA A 270 10.21 12.47 -6.26
N ILE A 271 11.52 12.25 -6.08
CA ILE A 271 12.41 11.75 -7.14
C ILE A 271 11.95 10.37 -7.64
N GLN A 272 11.56 9.47 -6.73
CA GLN A 272 10.99 8.18 -7.13
C GLN A 272 9.71 8.33 -7.94
N GLY A 273 8.82 9.27 -7.57
CA GLY A 273 7.62 9.61 -8.36
C GLY A 273 7.96 10.12 -9.75
N ILE A 274 8.99 10.98 -9.87
CA ILE A 274 9.51 11.49 -11.15
C ILE A 274 10.00 10.33 -12.02
N PHE A 275 10.88 9.47 -11.49
CA PHE A 275 11.40 8.31 -12.22
C PHE A 275 10.29 7.33 -12.64
N ARG A 276 9.28 7.10 -11.80
CA ARG A 276 8.11 6.30 -12.16
C ARG A 276 7.30 6.93 -13.29
N GLY A 277 7.10 8.26 -13.28
CA GLY A 277 6.49 9.00 -14.40
C GLY A 277 7.31 8.89 -15.69
N LEU A 278 8.64 8.84 -15.58
CA LEU A 278 9.57 8.57 -16.68
C LEU A 278 9.65 7.08 -17.09
N LYS A 279 8.83 6.20 -16.48
CA LYS A 279 8.81 4.75 -16.69
C LYS A 279 10.12 4.02 -16.33
N ASP A 280 10.99 4.62 -15.53
CA ASP A 280 12.20 3.99 -15.01
C ASP A 280 12.02 3.61 -13.53
N THR A 281 11.74 2.33 -13.28
CA THR A 281 11.55 1.80 -11.93
C THR A 281 12.81 1.15 -11.34
N LYS A 282 13.85 0.90 -12.16
CA LYS A 282 15.06 0.20 -11.74
C LYS A 282 16.05 1.15 -11.05
N THR A 283 16.22 2.33 -11.62
CA THR A 283 17.14 3.35 -11.09
C THR A 283 16.82 3.72 -9.64
N PRO A 284 15.55 4.00 -9.26
CA PRO A 284 15.25 4.36 -7.88
C PRO A 284 15.44 3.20 -6.91
N LEU A 285 15.09 1.98 -7.30
CA LEU A 285 15.28 0.78 -6.48
C LEU A 285 16.77 0.57 -6.14
N LEU A 286 17.67 0.71 -7.12
CA LEU A 286 19.11 0.55 -6.92
C LEU A 286 19.66 1.55 -5.89
N TYR A 287 19.35 2.85 -6.05
CA TYR A 287 19.88 3.88 -5.15
C TYR A 287 19.23 3.87 -3.77
N SER A 288 17.95 3.53 -3.66
CA SER A 288 17.31 3.28 -2.37
C SER A 288 17.94 2.08 -1.66
N GLY A 289 18.21 0.99 -2.39
CA GLY A 289 18.92 -0.17 -1.85
C GLY A 289 20.33 0.17 -1.34
N LEU A 290 21.09 0.98 -2.09
CA LEU A 290 22.40 1.48 -1.65
C LEU A 290 22.29 2.33 -0.37
N GLY A 291 21.25 3.16 -0.25
CA GLY A 291 20.95 3.90 0.97
C GLY A 291 20.70 2.96 2.17
N ASN A 292 19.89 1.93 2.00
CA ASN A 292 19.63 0.95 3.06
C ASN A 292 20.88 0.13 3.45
N ILE A 293 21.71 -0.26 2.47
CA ILE A 293 23.00 -0.91 2.74
C ILE A 293 23.91 0.03 3.54
N ALA A 294 23.99 1.30 3.15
CA ALA A 294 24.74 2.30 3.90
C ALA A 294 24.22 2.45 5.34
N ALA A 295 22.90 2.42 5.55
CA ALA A 295 22.31 2.45 6.88
C ALA A 295 22.82 1.29 7.74
N VAL A 296 22.79 0.06 7.21
CA VAL A 296 23.26 -1.15 7.90
C VAL A 296 24.74 -1.07 8.26
N VAL A 297 25.59 -0.52 7.37
CA VAL A 297 27.03 -0.39 7.60
C VAL A 297 27.35 0.70 8.61
N LEU A 298 26.68 1.85 8.52
CA LEU A 298 26.91 2.99 9.40
C LEU A 298 26.40 2.75 10.82
N LEU A 299 25.37 1.91 10.98
CA LEU A 299 24.74 1.67 12.28
C LEU A 299 25.71 1.14 13.36
N PRO A 300 26.42 0.01 13.19
CA PRO A 300 27.36 -0.47 14.20
C PRO A 300 28.52 0.52 14.44
N PHE A 301 28.91 1.27 13.42
CA PHE A 301 29.96 2.30 13.52
C PHE A 301 29.54 3.44 14.46
N PHE A 302 28.36 4.04 14.27
CA PHE A 302 27.89 5.12 15.14
C PHE A 302 27.46 4.61 16.53
N VAL A 303 26.81 3.45 16.58
CA VAL A 303 26.26 2.92 17.84
C VAL A 303 27.37 2.44 18.77
N TYR A 304 28.31 1.61 18.28
CA TYR A 304 29.33 0.98 19.13
C TYR A 304 30.72 1.64 19.02
N SER A 305 31.21 1.95 17.82
CA SER A 305 32.57 2.50 17.69
C SER A 305 32.67 3.93 18.24
N LEU A 306 31.64 4.75 17.99
CA LEU A 306 31.55 6.11 18.54
C LEU A 306 30.80 6.19 19.88
N ASN A 307 30.30 5.07 20.40
CA ASN A 307 29.56 4.98 21.66
C ASN A 307 28.39 5.99 21.77
N LEU A 308 27.74 6.32 20.65
CA LEU A 308 26.59 7.26 20.65
C LEU A 308 25.26 6.58 21.01
N GLY A 309 25.27 5.26 21.22
CA GLY A 309 24.09 4.48 21.63
C GLY A 309 22.89 4.71 20.71
N LEU A 310 21.71 4.96 21.29
CA LEU A 310 20.47 5.19 20.55
C LEU A 310 20.54 6.42 19.62
N ASN A 311 21.28 7.46 20.00
CA ASN A 311 21.45 8.65 19.16
C ASN A 311 22.28 8.32 17.90
N GLY A 312 23.29 7.45 18.07
CA GLY A 312 24.07 6.92 16.95
C GLY A 312 23.21 6.19 15.92
N ALA A 313 22.20 5.46 16.39
CA ALA A 313 21.25 4.78 15.50
C ALA A 313 20.44 5.78 14.65
N ALA A 314 19.90 6.83 15.27
CA ALA A 314 19.21 7.88 14.54
C ALA A 314 20.11 8.58 13.52
N ILE A 315 21.35 8.93 13.91
CA ILE A 315 22.33 9.61 13.04
C ILE A 315 22.71 8.76 11.84
N ALA A 316 22.99 7.45 12.04
CA ALA A 316 23.31 6.53 10.96
C ALA A 316 22.19 6.47 9.91
N THR A 317 20.94 6.41 10.37
CA THR A 317 19.75 6.37 9.51
C THR A 317 19.51 7.70 8.78
N ILE A 318 19.83 8.85 9.40
CA ILE A 318 19.72 10.16 8.75
C ILE A 318 20.78 10.29 7.65
N ILE A 319 22.04 9.96 7.95
CA ILE A 319 23.14 10.05 6.99
C ILE A 319 22.88 9.15 5.78
N SER A 320 22.40 7.93 5.99
CA SER A 320 22.07 7.00 4.91
C SER A 320 20.91 7.50 4.04
N GLN A 321 19.92 8.18 4.61
CA GLN A 321 18.83 8.82 3.86
C GLN A 321 19.32 9.99 3.02
N TYR A 322 20.18 10.84 3.55
CA TYR A 322 20.78 11.93 2.78
C TYR A 322 21.68 11.41 1.66
N LEU A 323 22.43 10.33 1.91
CA LEU A 323 23.20 9.65 0.88
C LEU A 323 22.29 9.11 -0.24
N GLY A 324 21.22 8.40 0.11
CA GLY A 324 20.24 7.90 -0.86
C GLY A 324 19.59 9.04 -1.67
N MET A 325 19.20 10.12 -0.99
CA MET A 325 18.65 11.32 -1.62
C MET A 325 19.65 11.94 -2.62
N PHE A 326 20.92 12.10 -2.22
CA PHE A 326 21.95 12.68 -3.07
C PHE A 326 22.22 11.81 -4.30
N LEU A 327 22.31 10.49 -4.13
CA LEU A 327 22.49 9.54 -5.23
C LEU A 327 21.32 9.59 -6.22
N LEU A 328 20.08 9.65 -5.73
CA LEU A 328 18.88 9.81 -6.55
C LEU A 328 18.89 11.15 -7.29
N LEU A 329 19.26 12.25 -6.63
CA LEU A 329 19.33 13.57 -7.23
C LEU A 329 20.45 13.66 -8.29
N TRP A 330 21.60 13.03 -8.04
CA TRP A 330 22.70 12.92 -8.99
C TRP A 330 22.30 12.11 -10.23
N SER A 331 21.54 11.02 -10.05
CA SER A 331 20.99 10.26 -11.16
C SER A 331 19.98 11.07 -11.98
N LEU A 332 19.15 11.85 -11.29
CA LEU A 332 18.16 12.71 -11.93
C LEU A 332 18.80 13.86 -12.72
N SER A 333 19.86 14.49 -12.18
CA SER A 333 20.56 15.60 -12.84
C SER A 333 21.27 15.17 -14.12
N LYS A 334 21.65 13.89 -14.24
CA LYS A 334 22.15 13.33 -15.51
C LYS A 334 21.07 13.22 -16.59
N ARG A 335 19.79 13.09 -16.20
CA ARG A 335 18.66 12.81 -17.11
C ARG A 335 17.78 14.02 -17.41
N ALA A 336 17.74 15.04 -16.55
CA ALA A 336 16.91 16.24 -16.73
C ALA A 336 17.66 17.53 -16.36
N VAL A 337 17.41 18.60 -17.12
CA VAL A 337 17.90 19.95 -16.76
C VAL A 337 16.91 20.61 -15.80
N LEU A 338 17.37 20.97 -14.61
CA LEU A 338 16.61 21.75 -13.64
C LEU A 338 16.44 23.18 -14.17
N LEU A 339 15.21 23.59 -14.44
CA LEU A 339 14.83 24.95 -14.86
C LEU A 339 14.05 25.65 -13.74
N PRO A 340 14.03 26.99 -13.70
CA PRO A 340 13.31 27.72 -12.66
C PRO A 340 11.81 27.43 -12.67
N PRO A 341 11.16 27.38 -11.49
CA PRO A 341 9.78 26.92 -11.34
C PRO A 341 8.80 27.89 -11.99
N LYS A 342 7.83 27.34 -12.75
CA LYS A 342 6.58 28.03 -13.08
C LYS A 342 5.46 27.39 -12.27
N ILE A 343 4.63 28.22 -11.65
CA ILE A 343 3.46 27.82 -10.88
C ILE A 343 2.27 28.32 -11.68
N GLU A 344 1.57 27.44 -12.39
CA GLU A 344 0.31 27.80 -13.06
C GLU A 344 -0.67 26.62 -13.06
N ASP A 345 -1.89 26.99 -12.66
CA ASP A 345 -3.19 26.32 -12.57
C ASP A 345 -3.29 24.79 -12.63
N LEU A 346 -3.81 24.22 -11.52
CA LEU A 346 -3.94 22.79 -11.33
C LEU A 346 -5.36 22.41 -10.88
N ASP A 347 -5.94 21.46 -11.60
CA ASP A 347 -7.19 20.80 -11.25
C ASP A 347 -6.94 19.72 -10.17
N PHE A 348 -6.60 20.20 -8.96
CA PHE A 348 -6.22 19.41 -7.77
C PHE A 348 -7.28 18.37 -7.36
N VAL A 349 -8.55 18.65 -7.67
CA VAL A 349 -9.70 17.89 -7.20
C VAL A 349 -9.94 16.60 -8.00
N GLY A 350 -9.61 16.59 -9.31
CA GLY A 350 -9.82 15.44 -10.18
C GLY A 350 -8.91 14.25 -9.85
N TYR A 351 -7.63 14.52 -9.59
CA TYR A 351 -6.62 13.48 -9.30
C TYR A 351 -6.69 12.95 -7.86
N MET A 352 -7.12 13.77 -6.89
CA MET A 352 -7.38 13.30 -5.52
C MET A 352 -8.46 12.22 -5.45
N LYS A 353 -9.39 12.14 -6.42
CA LYS A 353 -10.51 11.20 -6.34
C LYS A 353 -10.10 9.74 -6.55
N SER A 354 -9.15 9.46 -7.45
CA SER A 354 -8.62 8.10 -7.66
C SER A 354 -7.50 7.75 -6.68
N GLY A 355 -6.62 8.71 -6.34
CA GLY A 355 -5.59 8.52 -5.31
C GLY A 355 -6.16 8.43 -3.90
N GLY A 356 -7.28 9.10 -3.62
CA GLY A 356 -7.95 9.17 -2.32
C GLY A 356 -8.43 7.83 -1.78
N MET A 357 -8.89 6.92 -2.64
CA MET A 357 -9.29 5.58 -2.22
C MET A 357 -8.08 4.74 -1.77
N LEU A 358 -6.99 4.79 -2.54
CA LEU A 358 -5.74 4.10 -2.19
C LEU A 358 -5.06 4.71 -0.95
N LEU A 359 -5.20 6.04 -0.78
CA LEU A 359 -4.82 6.77 0.42
C LEU A 359 -5.60 6.28 1.64
N GLY A 360 -6.93 6.23 1.54
CA GLY A 360 -7.80 5.74 2.62
C GLY A 360 -7.46 4.31 3.03
N ARG A 361 -7.21 3.42 2.05
CA ARG A 361 -6.72 2.06 2.28
C ARG A 361 -5.43 2.05 3.10
N THR A 362 -4.43 2.82 2.66
CA THR A 362 -3.10 2.83 3.26
C THR A 362 -3.13 3.42 4.67
N LEU A 363 -3.84 4.54 4.85
CA LEU A 363 -4.02 5.16 6.16
C LEU A 363 -4.73 4.22 7.15
N SER A 364 -5.73 3.45 6.69
CA SER A 364 -6.41 2.47 7.53
C SER A 364 -5.43 1.43 8.10
N VAL A 365 -4.59 0.83 7.25
CA VAL A 365 -3.56 -0.13 7.68
C VAL A 365 -2.59 0.51 8.68
N LEU A 366 -2.11 1.72 8.37
CA LEU A 366 -1.12 2.41 9.19
C LEU A 366 -1.68 2.82 10.55
N ILE A 367 -2.92 3.32 10.60
CA ILE A 367 -3.59 3.67 11.85
C ILE A 367 -3.74 2.42 12.72
N THR A 368 -4.20 1.30 12.17
CA THR A 368 -4.35 0.05 12.94
C THR A 368 -3.01 -0.47 13.47
N MET A 369 -1.95 -0.45 12.65
CA MET A 369 -0.61 -0.86 13.08
C MET A 369 -0.03 0.08 14.15
N THR A 370 -0.15 1.39 13.95
CA THR A 370 0.32 2.41 14.90
C THR A 370 -0.43 2.32 16.22
N LEU A 371 -1.74 2.05 16.16
CA LEU A 371 -2.55 1.83 17.35
C LEU A 371 -2.10 0.56 18.10
N GLY A 372 -1.76 -0.51 17.38
CA GLY A 372 -1.14 -1.70 17.99
C GLY A 372 0.13 -1.37 18.75
N ALA A 373 1.04 -0.60 18.13
CA ALA A 373 2.26 -0.11 18.77
C ALA A 373 1.96 0.81 19.97
N ALA A 374 0.98 1.72 19.87
CA ALA A 374 0.56 2.58 20.98
C ALA A 374 0.00 1.77 22.16
N MET A 375 -0.79 0.73 21.88
CA MET A 375 -1.31 -0.14 22.93
C MET A 375 -0.21 -0.97 23.57
N ALA A 376 0.77 -1.46 22.80
CA ALA A 376 1.95 -2.12 23.36
C ALA A 376 2.79 -1.16 24.23
N ALA A 377 2.99 0.08 23.79
CA ALA A 377 3.69 1.12 24.54
C ALA A 377 3.06 1.41 25.90
N ARG A 378 1.71 1.40 25.97
CA ARG A 378 0.95 1.59 27.22
C ARG A 378 1.07 0.44 28.20
N GLN A 379 1.47 -0.76 27.75
CA GLN A 379 1.77 -1.88 28.63
C GLN A 379 3.14 -1.78 29.31
N GLY A 380 3.96 -0.80 28.91
CA GLY A 380 5.26 -0.51 29.49
C GLY A 380 6.43 -0.83 28.56
N THR A 381 7.61 -0.41 28.99
CA THR A 381 8.84 -0.41 28.18
C THR A 381 9.26 -1.81 27.74
N LEU A 382 9.27 -2.79 28.65
CA LEU A 382 9.64 -4.18 28.33
C LEU A 382 8.65 -4.82 27.33
N ALA A 383 7.35 -4.52 27.48
CA ALA A 383 6.32 -5.01 26.58
C ALA A 383 6.46 -4.40 25.17
N MET A 384 6.77 -3.10 25.08
CA MET A 384 7.00 -2.44 23.79
C MET A 384 8.26 -2.95 23.08
N ALA A 385 9.35 -3.19 23.83
CA ALA A 385 10.57 -3.79 23.29
C ALA A 385 10.30 -5.19 22.71
N ALA A 386 9.61 -6.05 23.47
CA ALA A 386 9.20 -7.37 23.00
C ALA A 386 8.27 -7.29 21.78
N HIS A 387 7.32 -6.34 21.80
CA HIS A 387 6.43 -6.09 20.68
C HIS A 387 7.20 -5.75 19.40
N GLN A 388 8.19 -4.87 19.49
CA GLN A 388 9.02 -4.47 18.34
C GLN A 388 9.78 -5.66 17.72
N ILE A 389 10.37 -6.54 18.54
CA ILE A 389 11.07 -7.75 18.04
C ILE A 389 10.10 -8.64 17.28
N CYS A 390 8.95 -8.95 17.88
CA CYS A 390 7.94 -9.79 17.26
C CYS A 390 7.41 -9.19 15.96
N LEU A 391 7.08 -7.88 15.94
CA LEU A 391 6.58 -7.18 14.75
C LEU A 391 7.62 -7.16 13.64
N GLN A 392 8.90 -6.92 13.96
CA GLN A 392 9.93 -6.81 12.94
C GLN A 392 10.17 -8.15 12.24
N VAL A 393 10.26 -9.25 13.00
CA VAL A 393 10.36 -10.60 12.43
C VAL A 393 9.12 -10.94 11.63
N TRP A 394 7.94 -10.67 12.19
CA TRP A 394 6.66 -10.94 11.55
C TRP A 394 6.51 -10.20 10.22
N LEU A 395 6.89 -8.92 10.14
CA LEU A 395 6.88 -8.12 8.91
C LEU A 395 7.89 -8.65 7.88
N ALA A 396 9.11 -8.94 8.32
CA ALA A 396 10.18 -9.38 7.42
C ALA A 396 9.83 -10.71 6.72
N VAL A 397 9.25 -11.66 7.45
CA VAL A 397 8.82 -12.95 6.88
C VAL A 397 7.58 -12.78 6.02
N SER A 398 6.66 -11.91 6.42
CA SER A 398 5.44 -11.63 5.65
C SER A 398 5.74 -11.05 4.26
N LEU A 399 6.83 -10.30 4.10
CA LEU A 399 7.24 -9.74 2.81
C LEU A 399 7.49 -10.82 1.74
N LEU A 400 7.91 -12.02 2.13
CA LEU A 400 8.11 -13.12 1.18
C LEU A 400 6.80 -13.49 0.48
N SER A 401 5.67 -13.38 1.20
CA SER A 401 4.34 -13.58 0.63
C SER A 401 3.87 -12.40 -0.21
N ASP A 402 4.28 -11.19 0.14
CA ASP A 402 3.99 -9.98 -0.65
C ASP A 402 4.65 -10.03 -2.03
N ALA A 403 5.89 -10.54 -2.12
CA ALA A 403 6.55 -10.72 -3.40
C ALA A 403 5.80 -11.71 -4.31
N LEU A 404 5.29 -12.82 -3.75
CA LEU A 404 4.43 -13.76 -4.48
C LEU A 404 3.14 -13.09 -4.97
N ALA A 405 2.53 -12.24 -4.13
CA ALA A 405 1.33 -11.49 -4.47
C ALA A 405 1.57 -10.48 -5.61
N VAL A 406 2.69 -9.75 -5.59
CA VAL A 406 3.07 -8.79 -6.65
C VAL A 406 3.31 -9.51 -7.98
N SER A 407 3.94 -10.69 -7.98
CA SER A 407 4.12 -11.48 -9.19
C SER A 407 2.79 -12.00 -9.75
N ALA A 408 1.91 -12.48 -8.89
CA ALA A 408 0.56 -12.90 -9.27
C ALA A 408 -0.25 -11.74 -9.85
N GLN A 409 -0.17 -10.56 -9.23
CA GLN A 409 -0.81 -9.33 -9.69
C GLN A 409 -0.41 -9.01 -11.15
N ALA A 410 0.89 -9.09 -11.46
CA ALA A 410 1.39 -8.78 -12.81
C ALA A 410 0.86 -9.77 -13.87
N LEU A 411 0.86 -11.07 -13.55
CA LEU A 411 0.35 -12.12 -14.45
C LEU A 411 -1.16 -12.00 -14.67
N ILE A 412 -1.91 -11.77 -13.60
CA ILE A 412 -3.37 -11.58 -13.67
C ILE A 412 -3.70 -10.32 -14.46
N ALA A 413 -3.03 -9.20 -14.19
CA ALA A 413 -3.28 -7.95 -14.92
C ALA A 413 -3.05 -8.11 -16.43
N SER A 414 -1.98 -8.81 -16.84
CA SER A 414 -1.69 -9.08 -18.25
C SER A 414 -2.71 -10.03 -18.89
N SER A 415 -3.02 -11.14 -18.22
CA SER A 415 -3.94 -12.17 -18.75
C SER A 415 -5.39 -11.67 -18.79
N TYR A 416 -5.80 -10.92 -17.77
CA TYR A 416 -7.11 -10.26 -17.72
C TYR A 416 -7.27 -9.21 -18.82
N ALA A 417 -6.22 -8.43 -19.13
CA ALA A 417 -6.24 -7.48 -20.24
C ALA A 417 -6.35 -8.17 -21.61
N LYS A 418 -5.84 -9.40 -21.74
CA LYS A 418 -6.00 -10.25 -22.93
C LYS A 418 -7.32 -11.02 -22.97
N LEU A 419 -8.17 -10.88 -21.95
CA LEU A 419 -9.42 -11.63 -21.75
C LEU A 419 -9.20 -13.15 -21.62
N ASP A 420 -7.99 -13.56 -21.23
CA ASP A 420 -7.64 -14.96 -20.97
C ASP A 420 -8.01 -15.34 -19.52
N TYR A 421 -9.30 -15.58 -19.32
CA TYR A 421 -9.86 -15.86 -18.00
C TYR A 421 -9.47 -17.24 -17.44
N GLU A 422 -9.16 -18.20 -18.30
CA GLU A 422 -8.67 -19.52 -17.88
C GLU A 422 -7.28 -19.40 -17.27
N LYS A 423 -6.36 -18.67 -17.91
CA LYS A 423 -5.04 -18.39 -17.32
C LYS A 423 -5.15 -17.61 -16.01
N VAL A 424 -6.06 -16.63 -15.91
CA VAL A 424 -6.31 -15.90 -14.64
C VAL A 424 -6.78 -16.85 -13.54
N LYS A 425 -7.68 -17.78 -13.86
CA LYS A 425 -8.20 -18.79 -12.93
C LYS A 425 -7.09 -19.74 -12.48
N GLU A 426 -6.28 -20.25 -13.39
CA GLU A 426 -5.16 -21.14 -13.07
C GLU A 426 -4.12 -20.45 -12.17
N VAL A 427 -3.71 -19.23 -12.52
CA VAL A 427 -2.78 -18.43 -11.70
C VAL A 427 -3.36 -18.19 -10.30
N THR A 428 -4.65 -17.86 -10.20
CA THR A 428 -5.33 -17.61 -8.92
C THR A 428 -5.31 -18.85 -8.02
N TYR A 429 -5.72 -20.02 -8.53
CA TYR A 429 -5.70 -21.26 -7.75
C TYR A 429 -4.28 -21.69 -7.38
N PHE A 430 -3.34 -21.56 -8.31
CA PHE A 430 -1.95 -21.92 -8.08
C PHE A 430 -1.32 -21.06 -6.97
N VAL A 431 -1.51 -19.74 -7.03
CA VAL A 431 -0.96 -18.80 -6.05
C VAL A 431 -1.61 -18.98 -4.68
N LEU A 432 -2.94 -19.18 -4.60
CA LEU A 432 -3.61 -19.46 -3.33
C LEU A 432 -3.10 -20.76 -2.67
N LYS A 433 -2.98 -21.84 -3.44
CA LYS A 433 -2.46 -23.13 -2.95
C LYS A 433 -1.00 -22.99 -2.49
N THR A 434 -0.17 -22.33 -3.30
CA THR A 434 1.24 -22.09 -2.97
C THR A 434 1.37 -21.17 -1.76
N GLY A 435 0.53 -20.15 -1.64
CA GLY A 435 0.48 -19.24 -0.51
C GLY A 435 0.18 -19.91 0.82
N VAL A 436 -0.81 -20.82 0.85
CA VAL A 436 -1.09 -21.63 2.06
C VAL A 436 0.13 -22.49 2.42
N PHE A 437 0.71 -23.17 1.44
CA PHE A 437 1.89 -24.02 1.67
C PHE A 437 3.07 -23.21 2.22
N VAL A 438 3.41 -22.08 1.58
CA VAL A 438 4.49 -21.18 2.01
C VAL A 438 4.20 -20.61 3.39
N GLY A 439 2.98 -20.12 3.65
CA GLY A 439 2.60 -19.57 4.94
C GLY A 439 2.67 -20.59 6.08
N VAL A 440 2.25 -21.84 5.84
CA VAL A 440 2.39 -22.94 6.81
C VAL A 440 3.85 -23.31 7.04
N ALA A 441 4.64 -23.43 5.97
CA ALA A 441 6.07 -23.72 6.08
C ALA A 441 6.82 -22.63 6.87
N LEU A 442 6.57 -21.35 6.56
CA LEU A 442 7.13 -20.22 7.29
C LEU A 442 6.69 -20.20 8.76
N GLY A 443 5.40 -20.48 9.03
CA GLY A 443 4.88 -20.58 10.38
C GLY A 443 5.58 -21.67 11.20
N LEU A 444 5.78 -22.86 10.64
CA LEU A 444 6.49 -23.97 11.30
C LEU A 444 7.97 -23.66 11.54
N VAL A 445 8.67 -23.12 10.54
CA VAL A 445 10.07 -22.71 10.66
C VAL A 445 10.23 -21.65 11.75
N LEU A 446 9.35 -20.65 11.80
CA LEU A 446 9.37 -19.64 12.85
C LEU A 446 9.06 -20.25 14.20
N PHE A 447 8.02 -21.08 14.33
CA PHE A 447 7.70 -21.71 15.61
C PHE A 447 8.87 -22.49 16.20
N ALA A 448 9.64 -23.20 15.37
CA ALA A 448 10.81 -23.96 15.80
C ALA A 448 12.05 -23.10 16.09
N SER A 449 12.23 -21.97 15.41
CA SER A 449 13.46 -21.16 15.46
C SER A 449 13.35 -19.86 16.25
N PHE A 450 12.14 -19.38 16.56
CA PHE A 450 11.92 -18.01 17.04
C PHE A 450 12.58 -17.72 18.39
N GLY A 451 12.68 -18.70 19.28
CA GLY A 451 13.40 -18.53 20.55
C GLY A 451 14.87 -18.12 20.34
N ARG A 452 15.59 -18.85 19.48
CA ARG A 452 16.99 -18.52 19.12
C ARG A 452 17.08 -17.23 18.30
N LEU A 453 16.08 -16.98 17.45
CA LEU A 453 16.04 -15.76 16.64
C LEU A 453 15.91 -14.52 17.53
N ALA A 454 15.07 -14.57 18.58
CA ALA A 454 14.86 -13.48 19.52
C ALA A 454 16.14 -13.09 20.30
N GLU A 455 17.00 -14.06 20.61
CA GLU A 455 18.30 -13.83 21.28
C GLU A 455 19.27 -13.00 20.44
N LEU A 456 19.09 -12.95 19.10
CA LEU A 456 19.88 -12.05 18.27
C LEU A 456 19.54 -10.58 18.54
N PHE A 457 18.29 -10.30 18.91
CA PHE A 457 17.77 -8.95 19.14
C PHE A 457 17.99 -8.47 20.56
N SER A 458 17.83 -9.33 21.57
CA SER A 458 17.98 -8.93 22.97
C SER A 458 18.64 -10.01 23.82
N LYS A 459 19.39 -9.58 24.83
CA LYS A 459 19.96 -10.44 25.88
C LYS A 459 19.20 -10.32 27.21
N ASP A 460 18.18 -9.47 27.27
CA ASP A 460 17.40 -9.26 28.48
C ASP A 460 16.43 -10.44 28.70
N PRO A 461 16.55 -11.21 29.79
CA PRO A 461 15.74 -12.40 30.01
C PRO A 461 14.26 -12.07 30.18
N ILE A 462 13.90 -10.90 30.71
CA ILE A 462 12.51 -10.49 30.90
C ILE A 462 11.90 -10.15 29.53
N VAL A 463 12.62 -9.44 28.67
CA VAL A 463 12.16 -9.17 27.29
C VAL A 463 11.95 -10.49 26.53
N LEU A 464 12.92 -11.40 26.59
CA LEU A 464 12.81 -12.70 25.91
C LEU A 464 11.64 -13.55 26.43
N GLN A 465 11.37 -13.49 27.74
CA GLN A 465 10.19 -14.14 28.32
C GLN A 465 8.88 -13.55 27.76
N ILE A 466 8.80 -12.22 27.64
CA ILE A 466 7.62 -11.55 27.06
C ILE A 466 7.49 -11.84 25.56
N VAL A 467 8.60 -11.89 24.81
CA VAL A 467 8.64 -12.32 23.40
C VAL A 467 8.02 -13.71 23.23
N GLY A 468 8.18 -14.60 24.22
CA GLY A 468 7.51 -15.89 24.30
C GLY A 468 5.99 -15.83 24.13
N SER A 469 5.34 -14.77 24.63
CA SER A 469 3.89 -14.56 24.45
C SER A 469 3.49 -14.22 23.00
N GLY A 470 4.43 -13.68 22.22
CA GLY A 470 4.23 -13.30 20.82
C GLY A 470 4.50 -14.42 19.82
N VAL A 471 5.17 -15.52 20.23
CA VAL A 471 5.55 -16.61 19.32
C VAL A 471 4.34 -17.12 18.53
N LEU A 472 3.23 -17.40 19.22
CA LEU A 472 2.03 -17.94 18.59
C LEU A 472 1.44 -16.94 17.58
N PHE A 473 1.44 -15.64 17.90
CA PHE A 473 1.02 -14.61 16.95
C PHE A 473 1.94 -14.60 15.73
N VAL A 474 3.26 -14.58 15.95
CA VAL A 474 4.26 -14.49 14.88
C VAL A 474 4.19 -15.70 13.96
N SER A 475 4.07 -16.93 14.49
CA SER A 475 4.07 -18.16 13.71
C SER A 475 2.71 -18.53 13.13
N ALA A 476 1.65 -18.55 13.96
CA ALA A 476 0.34 -19.05 13.54
C ALA A 476 -0.40 -18.08 12.62
N SER A 477 -0.02 -16.80 12.58
CA SER A 477 -0.60 -15.84 11.63
C SER A 477 0.01 -15.91 10.23
N GLN A 478 1.14 -16.61 10.01
CA GLN A 478 1.80 -16.63 8.70
C GLN A 478 0.93 -17.17 7.55
N PRO A 479 0.15 -18.25 7.70
CA PRO A 479 -0.78 -18.68 6.65
C PRO A 479 -1.85 -17.65 6.34
N ILE A 480 -2.36 -16.97 7.38
CA ILE A 480 -3.39 -15.92 7.25
C ILE A 480 -2.80 -14.71 6.53
N ASN A 481 -1.59 -14.30 6.90
CA ASN A 481 -0.86 -13.21 6.26
C ASN A 481 -0.63 -13.52 4.79
N ALA A 482 -0.10 -14.70 4.47
CA ALA A 482 0.21 -15.09 3.11
C ALA A 482 -1.03 -14.96 2.21
N LEU A 483 -2.17 -15.47 2.68
CA LEU A 483 -3.45 -15.33 1.98
C LEU A 483 -3.91 -13.87 1.90
N ALA A 484 -3.82 -13.10 2.98
CA ALA A 484 -4.20 -11.69 2.99
C ALA A 484 -3.43 -10.86 1.95
N PHE A 485 -2.10 -11.04 1.85
CA PHE A 485 -1.27 -10.38 0.83
C PHE A 485 -1.63 -10.86 -0.58
N ILE A 486 -1.80 -12.16 -0.78
CA ILE A 486 -2.21 -12.72 -2.08
C ILE A 486 -3.54 -12.12 -2.53
N PHE A 487 -4.55 -12.07 -1.66
CA PHE A 487 -5.85 -11.47 -2.01
C PHE A 487 -5.72 -10.00 -2.42
N ASP A 488 -4.83 -9.23 -1.80
CA ASP A 488 -4.54 -7.88 -2.28
C ASP A 488 -3.97 -7.90 -3.69
N GLY A 489 -2.96 -8.74 -3.97
CA GLY A 489 -2.39 -8.89 -5.30
C GLY A 489 -3.42 -9.32 -6.35
N LEU A 490 -4.32 -10.25 -6.01
CA LEU A 490 -5.41 -10.71 -6.88
C LEU A 490 -6.36 -9.55 -7.23
N HIS A 491 -6.82 -8.80 -6.23
CA HIS A 491 -7.72 -7.66 -6.44
C HIS A 491 -7.08 -6.54 -7.25
N PHE A 492 -5.81 -6.26 -7.00
CA PHE A 492 -5.06 -5.28 -7.77
C PHE A 492 -4.86 -5.76 -9.21
N GLY A 493 -4.67 -7.06 -9.43
CA GLY A 493 -4.53 -7.66 -10.76
C GLY A 493 -5.76 -7.44 -11.64
N VAL A 494 -6.96 -7.57 -11.07
CA VAL A 494 -8.24 -7.31 -11.77
C VAL A 494 -8.72 -5.85 -11.64
N SER A 495 -7.89 -4.95 -11.08
CA SER A 495 -8.17 -3.53 -10.88
C SER A 495 -9.39 -3.20 -9.99
N ASP A 496 -9.72 -4.05 -9.02
CA ASP A 496 -10.81 -3.84 -8.06
C ASP A 496 -10.40 -2.93 -6.88
N PHE A 497 -9.88 -1.74 -7.20
CA PHE A 497 -9.30 -0.82 -6.23
C PHE A 497 -10.33 -0.26 -5.24
N SER A 498 -11.56 0.00 -5.71
CA SER A 498 -12.65 0.52 -4.88
C SER A 498 -13.02 -0.45 -3.77
N TYR A 499 -13.15 -1.75 -4.10
CA TYR A 499 -13.42 -2.77 -3.10
C TYR A 499 -12.25 -2.91 -2.12
N SER A 500 -11.01 -2.97 -2.61
CA SER A 500 -9.83 -3.08 -1.75
C SER A 500 -9.74 -1.90 -0.76
N ALA A 501 -10.08 -0.68 -1.20
CA ALA A 501 -10.10 0.49 -0.33
C ALA A 501 -11.19 0.44 0.73
N SER A 502 -12.46 0.24 0.33
CA SER A 502 -13.58 0.22 1.27
C SER A 502 -13.48 -0.94 2.26
N SER A 503 -13.11 -2.14 1.80
CA SER A 503 -12.92 -3.29 2.68
C SER A 503 -11.82 -3.05 3.72
N MET A 504 -10.67 -2.50 3.30
CA MET A 504 -9.58 -2.21 4.24
C MET A 504 -9.98 -1.19 5.30
N ILE A 505 -10.71 -0.13 4.92
CA ILE A 505 -11.21 0.88 5.86
C ILE A 505 -12.13 0.24 6.90
N THR A 506 -13.06 -0.62 6.48
CA THR A 506 -13.96 -1.34 7.39
C THR A 506 -13.18 -2.30 8.30
N VAL A 507 -12.27 -3.10 7.75
CA VAL A 507 -11.43 -4.05 8.50
C VAL A 507 -10.57 -3.32 9.53
N GLY A 508 -9.91 -2.24 9.14
CA GLY A 508 -9.09 -1.42 10.03
C GLY A 508 -9.92 -0.74 11.11
N ALA A 509 -11.11 -0.25 10.81
CA ALA A 509 -12.00 0.35 11.81
C ALA A 509 -12.42 -0.67 12.89
N ILE A 510 -12.87 -1.85 12.48
CA ILE A 510 -13.27 -2.93 13.41
C ILE A 510 -12.07 -3.36 14.27
N SER A 511 -10.91 -3.58 13.65
CA SER A 511 -9.70 -4.02 14.35
C SER A 511 -9.16 -2.95 15.30
N SER A 512 -9.25 -1.68 14.91
CA SER A 512 -8.83 -0.56 15.76
C SER A 512 -9.75 -0.42 16.98
N LEU A 513 -11.06 -0.60 16.81
CA LEU A 513 -11.99 -0.61 17.94
C LEU A 513 -11.67 -1.75 18.93
N PHE A 514 -11.35 -2.94 18.41
CA PHE A 514 -10.93 -4.07 19.23
C PHE A 514 -9.61 -3.77 19.97
N LEU A 515 -8.61 -3.19 19.29
CA LEU A 515 -7.34 -2.79 19.89
C LEU A 515 -7.49 -1.73 21.00
N LEU A 516 -8.50 -0.84 20.93
CA LEU A 516 -8.75 0.13 21.99
C LEU A 516 -9.35 -0.48 23.27
N TYR A 517 -9.92 -1.68 23.17
CA TYR A 517 -10.63 -2.35 24.27
C TYR A 517 -9.86 -3.53 24.84
N ALA A 518 -9.42 -4.48 24.01
CA ALA A 518 -8.87 -5.76 24.45
C ALA A 518 -7.59 -5.66 25.31
N PRO A 519 -6.60 -4.79 25.02
CA PRO A 519 -5.38 -4.67 25.82
C PRO A 519 -5.63 -4.20 27.26
N LYS A 520 -6.75 -3.51 27.52
CA LYS A 520 -7.12 -3.10 28.89
C LYS A 520 -7.40 -4.29 29.81
N PHE A 521 -7.87 -5.41 29.25
CA PHE A 521 -8.24 -6.61 30.01
C PHE A 521 -7.16 -7.70 29.90
N PHE A 522 -6.60 -7.89 28.72
CA PHE A 522 -5.68 -8.99 28.42
C PHE A 522 -4.22 -8.56 28.31
N GLY A 523 -3.91 -7.27 28.44
CA GLY A 523 -2.57 -6.73 28.28
C GLY A 523 -2.00 -6.91 26.86
N LEU A 524 -0.71 -7.25 26.77
CA LEU A 524 -0.02 -7.44 25.49
C LEU A 524 -0.65 -8.54 24.60
N PRO A 525 -1.12 -9.70 25.12
CA PRO A 525 -1.95 -10.64 24.38
C PRO A 525 -3.17 -10.02 23.68
N GLY A 526 -3.78 -8.99 24.26
CA GLY A 526 -4.89 -8.25 23.62
C GLY A 526 -4.44 -7.50 22.36
N VAL A 527 -3.19 -7.02 22.32
CA VAL A 527 -2.60 -6.40 21.13
C VAL A 527 -2.38 -7.44 20.04
N TRP A 528 -1.83 -8.61 20.41
CA TRP A 528 -1.64 -9.74 19.49
C TRP A 528 -2.95 -10.22 18.87
N ALA A 529 -4.00 -10.36 19.69
CA ALA A 529 -5.33 -10.72 19.22
C ALA A 529 -5.90 -9.67 18.25
N GLY A 530 -5.69 -8.38 18.51
CA GLY A 530 -6.16 -7.31 17.62
C GLY A 530 -5.45 -7.28 16.27
N LEU A 531 -4.13 -7.51 16.24
CA LEU A 531 -3.38 -7.62 14.99
C LEU A 531 -3.71 -8.91 14.22
N ALA A 532 -3.93 -10.02 14.94
CA ALA A 532 -4.39 -11.27 14.32
C ALA A 532 -5.79 -11.12 13.73
N LEU A 533 -6.70 -10.43 14.43
CA LEU A 533 -8.03 -10.10 13.95
C LEU A 533 -7.95 -9.24 12.68
N PHE A 534 -7.08 -8.24 12.66
CA PHE A 534 -6.86 -7.40 11.48
C PHE A 534 -6.50 -8.22 10.24
N MET A 535 -5.53 -9.14 10.37
CA MET A 535 -5.13 -9.98 9.23
C MET A 535 -6.19 -11.03 8.87
N SER A 536 -6.87 -11.59 9.86
CA SER A 536 -7.95 -12.56 9.63
C SER A 536 -9.13 -11.94 8.89
N LEU A 537 -9.54 -10.74 9.28
CA LEU A 537 -10.60 -9.99 8.62
C LEU A 537 -10.20 -9.55 7.20
N ARG A 538 -8.93 -9.16 6.99
CA ARG A 538 -8.39 -8.84 5.66
C ARG A 538 -8.42 -10.05 4.73
N MET A 539 -7.98 -11.22 5.22
CA MET A 539 -8.08 -12.48 4.48
C MET A 539 -9.54 -12.84 4.18
N THR A 540 -10.43 -12.72 5.16
CA THR A 540 -11.85 -13.06 5.01
C THR A 540 -12.54 -12.17 4.00
N ALA A 541 -12.28 -10.85 4.01
CA ALA A 541 -12.79 -9.92 3.00
C ALA A 541 -12.31 -10.35 1.59
N GLY A 542 -11.03 -10.68 1.45
CA GLY A 542 -10.46 -11.25 0.22
C GLY A 542 -11.22 -12.47 -0.30
N PHE A 543 -11.40 -13.45 0.57
CA PHE A 543 -12.10 -14.69 0.23
C PHE A 543 -13.58 -14.44 -0.15
N LEU A 544 -14.28 -13.59 0.61
CA LEU A 544 -15.69 -13.26 0.33
C LEU A 544 -15.86 -12.55 -1.02
N ARG A 545 -14.91 -11.68 -1.41
CA ARG A 545 -14.96 -11.02 -2.72
C ARG A 545 -14.71 -11.98 -3.87
N LEU A 546 -13.79 -12.93 -3.69
CA LEU A 546 -13.50 -13.97 -4.67
C LEU A 546 -14.73 -14.87 -4.94
N GLY A 547 -15.50 -15.18 -3.90
CA GLY A 547 -16.73 -15.99 -3.99
C GLY A 547 -17.98 -15.23 -4.46
N TRP A 548 -17.90 -13.92 -4.69
CA TRP A 548 -19.06 -13.11 -5.06
C TRP A 548 -19.33 -13.17 -6.58
N ARG A 549 -20.41 -13.86 -6.98
CA ARG A 549 -20.77 -14.08 -8.40
C ARG A 549 -20.98 -12.81 -9.24
N ALA A 550 -21.54 -11.76 -8.64
CA ALA A 550 -21.72 -10.43 -9.26
C ALA A 550 -20.47 -9.53 -9.21
N GLY A 551 -19.33 -10.04 -8.71
CA GLY A 551 -18.06 -9.31 -8.68
C GLY A 551 -17.25 -9.45 -9.99
N PRO A 552 -16.02 -8.91 -10.04
CA PRO A 552 -15.13 -9.06 -11.19
C PRO A 552 -14.74 -10.52 -11.46
N TRP A 553 -14.98 -11.41 -10.49
CA TRP A 553 -14.69 -12.84 -10.51
C TRP A 553 -15.84 -13.72 -11.02
N TRP A 554 -16.74 -13.18 -11.84
CA TRP A 554 -17.89 -13.94 -12.39
C TRP A 554 -17.46 -15.19 -13.17
N PHE A 555 -16.32 -15.13 -13.86
CA PHE A 555 -15.77 -16.23 -14.67
C PHE A 555 -15.34 -17.43 -13.84
N LEU A 556 -14.99 -17.26 -12.56
CA LEU A 556 -14.67 -18.39 -11.66
C LEU A 556 -15.88 -19.29 -11.38
N HIS A 557 -17.10 -18.80 -11.64
CA HIS A 557 -18.35 -19.46 -11.29
C HIS A 557 -19.10 -20.02 -12.51
N GLN A 558 -18.55 -19.87 -13.72
CA GLN A 558 -19.12 -20.50 -14.89
C GLN A 558 -18.79 -22.00 -14.86
N LYS A 559 -19.84 -22.84 -14.88
CA LYS A 559 -19.65 -24.27 -15.15
C LYS A 559 -19.16 -24.42 -16.59
N GLU A 560 -18.15 -25.24 -16.80
CA GLU A 560 -17.79 -25.71 -18.14
C GLU A 560 -19.06 -26.21 -18.83
N PRO A 561 -19.29 -25.87 -20.12
CA PRO A 561 -20.42 -26.42 -20.85
C PRO A 561 -20.29 -27.96 -20.82
N GLU A 562 -21.35 -28.64 -20.40
CA GLU A 562 -21.41 -30.10 -20.53
C GLU A 562 -21.07 -30.47 -21.97
N PRO A 563 -20.24 -31.48 -22.22
CA PRO A 563 -19.97 -31.93 -23.57
C PRO A 563 -21.30 -32.37 -24.18
N GLU A 564 -21.85 -31.54 -25.06
CA GLU A 564 -23.04 -31.83 -25.83
C GLU A 564 -22.68 -33.03 -26.71
N TYR A 565 -23.02 -34.23 -26.23
CA TYR A 565 -22.90 -35.45 -26.99
C TYR A 565 -23.86 -35.30 -28.17
N LYS A 566 -23.36 -34.81 -29.30
CA LYS A 566 -24.06 -34.85 -30.58
C LYS A 566 -24.29 -36.32 -30.89
N LEU A 567 -25.46 -36.84 -30.52
CA LEU A 567 -26.01 -38.03 -31.13
C LEU A 567 -26.16 -37.69 -32.62
N HIS A 568 -25.20 -38.15 -33.42
CA HIS A 568 -25.39 -38.23 -34.86
C HIS A 568 -26.64 -39.07 -35.11
N SER A 569 -27.65 -38.45 -35.72
CA SER A 569 -28.86 -39.09 -36.19
C SER A 569 -28.49 -40.19 -37.20
N SER A 570 -28.60 -41.45 -36.79
CA SER A 570 -28.65 -42.58 -37.71
C SER A 570 -30.04 -42.63 -38.34
N THR A 571 -30.24 -41.89 -39.42
CA THR A 571 -31.25 -42.24 -40.43
C THR A 571 -30.56 -43.03 -41.53
N CYS A 572 -30.81 -44.34 -41.56
CA CYS A 572 -30.78 -45.16 -42.77
C CYS A 572 -32.22 -45.47 -43.15
#